data_AF-A0A1W9L5E1-F1
#
_entry.id   AF-A0A1W9L5E1-F1
#
_cell.length_a   1.000
_cell.length_b   1.000
_cell.length_c   1.000
_cell.angle_alpha   90.00
_cell.angle_beta   90.00
_cell.angle_gamma   90.00
#
_symmetry.space_group_name_H-M   'P 1'
#
loop_
_entity.id
_entity.type
_entity.pdbx_description
1 polymer ?
#
loop_
_entity_poly.entity_id
_entity_poly.type
_entity_poly.pdbx_seq_one_letter_code
_entity_poly.pdbx_strand_id
1 'polypeptide(L)' 'YGFGYDPIFYVPTHHCSSAELLPEIKNQLSHRGQALRALQVALQAIG' A
#
# COMPACT_ATOMS: atom_id res chain seq x y z
N TYR A 1 7.20 -10.56 3.76
CA TYR A 1 6.67 -10.40 5.13
C TYR A 1 6.27 -8.96 5.36
N GLY A 2 5.12 -8.72 5.97
CA GLY A 2 4.71 -7.40 6.44
C GLY A 2 5.41 -7.00 7.75
N PHE A 3 5.05 -5.85 8.30
CA PHE A 3 5.49 -5.34 9.60
C PHE A 3 4.27 -4.93 10.44
N GLY A 4 4.45 -4.84 11.77
CA GLY A 4 3.37 -4.41 12.67
C GLY A 4 2.11 -5.26 12.52
N TYR A 5 0.98 -4.63 12.24
CA TYR A 5 -0.35 -5.26 12.16
C TYR A 5 -0.66 -5.94 10.83
N ASP A 6 0.27 -5.95 9.87
CA ASP A 6 0.05 -6.54 8.56
C ASP A 6 -0.48 -8.00 8.58
N PRO A 7 -0.05 -8.89 9.50
CA PRO A 7 -0.56 -10.27 9.53
C PRO A 7 -2.04 -10.40 9.92
N ILE A 8 -2.63 -9.38 10.54
CA ILE A 8 -4.04 -9.38 10.98
C ILE A 8 -4.92 -8.41 10.18
N PHE A 9 -4.32 -7.64 9.26
CA PHE A 9 -5.05 -6.72 8.40
C PHE A 9 -5.52 -7.44 7.15
N TYR A 10 -6.76 -7.90 7.14
CA TYR A 10 -7.35 -8.66 6.02
C TYR A 10 -7.62 -7.77 4.80
N VAL A 11 -7.29 -8.27 3.61
CA VAL A 11 -7.49 -7.60 2.31
C VAL A 11 -8.58 -8.38 1.53
N PRO A 12 -9.84 -7.91 1.54
CA PRO A 12 -10.96 -8.69 0.99
C PRO A 12 -10.82 -9.03 -0.49
N THR A 13 -10.21 -8.16 -1.29
CA THR A 13 -10.03 -8.36 -2.74
C THR A 13 -9.01 -9.45 -3.09
N HIS A 14 -8.15 -9.83 -2.14
CA HIS A 14 -7.08 -10.82 -2.33
C HIS A 14 -7.22 -12.03 -1.40
N HIS A 15 -8.25 -12.03 -0.56
CA HIS A 15 -8.57 -13.10 0.38
C HIS A 15 -7.42 -13.51 1.32
N CYS A 16 -6.52 -12.58 1.64
CA CYS A 16 -5.36 -12.81 2.49
C CYS A 16 -5.10 -11.61 3.41
N SER A 17 -4.19 -11.74 4.38
CA SER A 17 -3.67 -10.61 5.14
C SER A 17 -2.72 -9.74 4.30
N SER A 18 -2.53 -8.49 4.72
CA SER A 18 -1.55 -7.56 4.12
C SER A 18 -0.12 -8.10 4.16
N ALA A 19 0.22 -8.95 5.14
CA ALA A 19 1.54 -9.57 5.25
C ALA A 19 1.82 -10.63 4.18
N GLU A 20 0.77 -11.22 3.61
CA GLU A 20 0.83 -12.30 2.60
C GLU A 20 0.89 -11.75 1.16
N LEU A 21 0.58 -10.46 0.96
CA LEU A 21 0.71 -9.82 -0.34
C LEU A 21 2.18 -9.76 -0.79
N LEU A 22 2.41 -9.96 -2.09
CA LEU A 22 3.69 -9.65 -2.71
C LEU A 22 4.01 -8.16 -2.51
N PRO A 23 5.29 -7.78 -2.29
CA PRO A 23 5.68 -6.40 -2.03
C PRO A 23 5.17 -5.40 -3.10
N GLU A 24 5.20 -5.80 -4.36
CA GLU A 24 4.73 -4.99 -5.49
C GLU A 24 3.23 -4.69 -5.40
N ILE A 25 2.41 -5.74 -5.18
CA ILE A 25 0.96 -5.62 -4.99
C ILE A 25 0.65 -4.75 -3.76
N LYS A 26 1.35 -4.98 -2.65
CA LYS A 26 1.19 -4.17 -1.44
C LYS A 26 1.56 -2.70 -1.65
N ASN A 27 2.62 -2.40 -2.39
CA ASN A 27 3.02 -1.02 -2.71
C ASN A 27 1.99 -0.32 -3.61
N GLN A 28 1.34 -1.07 -4.50
CA GLN A 28 0.25 -0.54 -5.32
C GLN A 28 -1.01 -0.28 -4.49
N LEU A 29 -1.42 -1.23 -3.64
CA LEU A 29 -2.69 -1.17 -2.90
C LEU A 29 -2.64 -0.37 -1.59
N SER A 30 -1.50 -0.30 -0.91
CA SER A 30 -1.42 0.27 0.44
C SER A 30 -1.75 1.76 0.48
N HIS A 31 -2.31 2.19 1.63
CA HIS A 31 -2.58 3.60 1.93
C HIS A 31 -1.32 4.46 1.76
N ARG A 32 -0.15 3.98 2.19
CA ARG A 32 1.13 4.65 2.01
C ARG A 32 1.47 4.84 0.52
N GLY A 33 1.34 3.78 -0.28
CA GLY A 33 1.60 3.85 -1.72
C GLY A 33 0.69 4.85 -2.42
N GLN A 34 -0.60 4.84 -2.09
CA GLN A 34 -1.59 5.79 -2.63
C GLN A 34 -1.25 7.24 -2.25
N ALA A 35 -0.96 7.49 -0.97
CA ALA A 35 -0.61 8.83 -0.47
C ALA A 35 0.67 9.37 -1.13
N LEU A 36 1.70 8.53 -1.31
CA LEU A 36 2.94 8.95 -1.98
C LEU A 36 2.73 9.29 -3.46
N ARG A 37 1.86 8.56 -4.17
CA ARG A 37 1.49 8.91 -5.55
C ARG A 37 0.75 10.24 -5.61
N ALA A 38 -0.19 10.48 -4.70
CA ALA A 38 -0.87 11.76 -4.60
C ALA A 38 0.10 12.91 -4.29
N LEU A 39 1.06 12.67 -3.38
CA LEU A 39 2.11 13.64 -3.05
C LEU A 39 2.99 13.94 -4.28
N GLN A 40 3.38 12.92 -5.05
CA GLN A 40 4.17 13.12 -6.26
C GLN A 40 3.47 14.02 -7.26
N VAL A 41 2.17 13.80 -7.49
CA VAL A 41 1.35 14.67 -8.36
C VAL A 41 1.31 16.10 -7.83
N ALA A 42 1.12 16.28 -6.52
CA ALA A 42 1.09 17.60 -5.90
C ALA A 42 2.43 18.34 -6.04
N LEU A 43 3.56 17.65 -5.85
CA LEU A 43 4.89 18.23 -6.02
C LEU A 43 5.16 18.65 -7.47
N GLN A 44 4.72 17.85 -8.44
CA GLN A 44 4.84 18.18 -9.86
C GLN A 44 3.98 19.40 -10.25
N ALA A 45 2.87 19.64 -9.57
CA ALA A 45 1.98 20.77 -9.85
C ALA A 45 2.51 22.12 -9.30
N ILE A 46 3.52 22.10 -8.42
CA ILE A 46 4.11 23.29 -7.81
C ILE A 46 5.43 23.69 -8.51
N GLY A 47 6.03 22.80 -9.31
CA GLY A 47 7.23 23.06 -10.11
C GLY A 47 6.91 23.60 -11.50
#